data_AF-A0A8T3S9P1-F1
#
_entry.id   AF-A0A8T3S9P1-F1
#
_cell.length_a   1.000
_cell.length_b   1.000
_cell.length_c   1.000
_cell.angle_alpha   90.00
_cell.angle_beta   90.00
_cell.angle_gamma   90.00
#
_symmetry.space_group_name_H-M   'P 1'
#
loop_
_entity.id
_entity.type
_entity.pdbx_description
1 polymer ?
#
loop_
_entity_poly.entity_id
_entity_poly.type
_entity_poly.pdbx_seq_one_letter_code
_entity_poly.pdbx_strand_id
1 'polypeptide(L)'
;MERAVFYLRLFPGTEAEYDRRHAPVWPELAAEIRESGLRNMSGFRRGTDVWYYLEGEPDVEAAFAVHGPKPANQRWNQYFRDVIAQITDDSGDLLWYDEVFHAGGRALEGPFERALFGLVIDPERAADYEAIHTEPWPDMMAAIEASGFRNYTGFRRGAHVVYYGEFYPDMATVFGRMVEQEVNARWGKAFEGIITTITDADGKLITADEVFHQD
;
A
#
# COMPACT_ATOMS: atom_id res chain seq x y z
N MET A 1 -12.76 5.36 -10.09
CA MET A 1 -11.94 4.34 -9.43
C MET A 1 -11.07 5.02 -8.40
N GLU A 2 -11.37 4.74 -7.14
CA GLU A 2 -10.70 5.27 -5.96
C GLU A 2 -9.69 4.23 -5.47
N ARG A 3 -8.49 4.65 -5.06
CA ARG A 3 -7.46 3.77 -4.51
C ARG A 3 -7.50 3.90 -2.99
N ALA A 4 -7.30 2.80 -2.29
CA ALA A 4 -7.23 2.83 -0.84
C ALA A 4 -6.22 1.83 -0.30
N VAL A 5 -5.75 2.12 0.91
CA VAL A 5 -5.05 1.16 1.75
C VAL A 5 -5.77 1.05 3.08
N PHE A 6 -6.12 -0.17 3.49
CA PHE A 6 -6.48 -0.46 4.88
C PHE A 6 -5.43 -1.35 5.53
N TYR A 7 -5.37 -1.27 6.85
CA TYR A 7 -4.40 -1.95 7.68
C TYR A 7 -5.04 -2.99 8.59
N LEU A 8 -4.29 -4.06 8.87
CA LEU A 8 -4.61 -5.00 9.93
C LEU A 8 -3.34 -5.44 10.68
N ARG A 9 -3.54 -5.89 11.92
CA ARG A 9 -2.52 -6.47 12.78
C ARG A 9 -2.82 -7.92 13.07
N LEU A 10 -1.80 -8.77 12.97
CA LEU A 10 -1.85 -10.18 13.31
C LEU A 10 -1.58 -10.41 14.80
N PHE A 11 -2.05 -11.54 15.33
CA PHE A 11 -1.54 -12.04 16.61
C PHE A 11 -0.06 -12.44 16.45
N PRO A 12 0.83 -12.07 17.38
CA PRO A 12 2.24 -12.48 17.32
C PRO A 12 2.37 -14.01 17.24
N GLY A 13 3.20 -14.50 16.30
CA GLY A 13 3.42 -15.93 16.07
C GLY A 13 2.45 -16.59 15.08
N THR A 14 1.52 -15.84 14.50
CA THR A 14 0.55 -16.35 13.50
C THR A 14 0.89 -15.96 12.05
N GLU A 15 2.03 -15.31 11.82
CA GLU A 15 2.46 -14.78 10.51
C GLU A 15 2.54 -15.88 9.44
N ALA A 16 3.18 -17.00 9.77
CA ALA A 16 3.29 -18.12 8.83
C ALA A 16 1.93 -18.77 8.53
N GLU A 17 1.02 -18.77 9.51
CA GLU A 17 -0.33 -19.26 9.33
C GLU A 17 -1.15 -18.30 8.46
N TYR A 18 -0.97 -16.99 8.63
CA TYR A 18 -1.59 -15.98 7.79
C TYR A 18 -1.22 -16.18 6.31
N ASP A 19 0.08 -16.32 6.02
CA ASP A 19 0.58 -16.54 4.66
C ASP A 19 0.04 -17.85 4.08
N ARG A 20 0.07 -18.93 4.87
CA ARG A 20 -0.47 -20.23 4.46
C ARG A 20 -1.96 -20.16 4.13
N ARG A 21 -2.75 -19.41 4.90
CA ARG A 21 -4.19 -19.25 4.66
C ARG A 21 -4.50 -18.41 3.42
N HIS A 22 -3.59 -17.54 3.00
CA HIS A 22 -3.68 -16.78 1.75
C HIS A 22 -3.26 -17.57 0.49
N ALA A 23 -2.71 -18.78 0.65
CA ALA A 23 -2.22 -19.61 -0.44
C ALA A 23 -2.98 -20.96 -0.58
N PRO A 24 -3.94 -21.13 -1.52
CA PRO A 24 -4.58 -20.14 -2.40
C PRO A 24 -5.88 -19.55 -1.82
N VAL A 25 -6.21 -18.32 -2.24
CA VAL A 25 -7.51 -17.71 -1.94
C VAL A 25 -8.65 -18.49 -2.58
N TRP A 26 -9.77 -18.57 -1.86
CA TRP A 26 -10.95 -19.31 -2.31
C TRP A 26 -11.52 -18.73 -3.60
N PRO A 27 -11.79 -19.55 -4.64
CA PRO A 27 -12.34 -19.06 -5.90
C PRO A 27 -13.64 -18.29 -5.75
N GLU A 28 -14.50 -18.68 -4.79
CA GLU A 28 -15.72 -17.94 -4.47
C GLU A 28 -15.43 -16.54 -3.92
N LEU A 29 -14.40 -16.37 -3.08
CA LEU A 29 -14.03 -15.07 -2.53
C LEU A 29 -13.48 -14.15 -3.63
N ALA A 30 -12.62 -14.68 -4.50
CA ALA A 30 -12.11 -13.96 -5.67
C ALA A 30 -13.24 -13.49 -6.61
N ALA A 31 -14.27 -14.32 -6.82
CA ALA A 31 -15.45 -13.91 -7.56
C ALA A 31 -16.22 -12.79 -6.83
N GLU A 32 -16.45 -12.95 -5.53
CA GLU A 32 -17.16 -11.96 -4.72
C GLU A 32 -16.45 -10.59 -4.69
N ILE A 33 -15.12 -10.56 -4.59
CA ILE A 33 -14.29 -9.34 -4.67
C ILE A 33 -14.56 -8.64 -6.01
N ARG A 34 -14.43 -9.39 -7.12
CA ARG A 34 -14.58 -8.80 -8.45
C ARG A 34 -15.99 -8.28 -8.73
N GLU A 35 -17.00 -9.05 -8.36
CA GLU A 35 -18.41 -8.66 -8.53
C GLU A 35 -18.79 -7.44 -7.69
N SER A 36 -18.06 -7.16 -6.61
CA SER A 36 -18.29 -5.99 -5.76
C SER A 36 -17.64 -4.71 -6.28
N GLY A 37 -16.89 -4.77 -7.39
CA GLY A 37 -16.18 -3.60 -7.91
C GLY A 37 -14.82 -3.35 -7.26
N LEU A 38 -14.31 -4.29 -6.47
CA LEU A 38 -12.92 -4.27 -5.98
C LEU A 38 -11.99 -4.85 -7.06
N ARG A 39 -10.87 -4.17 -7.29
CA ARG A 39 -9.86 -4.45 -8.31
C ARG A 39 -8.46 -4.29 -7.74
N ASN A 40 -7.47 -4.88 -8.41
CA ASN A 40 -6.04 -4.72 -8.12
C ASN A 40 -5.71 -4.89 -6.62
N MET A 41 -6.36 -5.87 -5.97
CA MET A 41 -6.30 -6.05 -4.54
C MET A 41 -5.06 -6.85 -4.15
N SER A 42 -4.14 -6.24 -3.42
CA SER A 42 -2.88 -6.87 -3.00
C SER A 42 -2.68 -6.74 -1.50
N GLY A 43 -2.31 -7.83 -0.83
CA GLY A 43 -1.99 -7.85 0.59
C GLY A 43 -0.47 -7.91 0.80
N PHE A 44 0.06 -6.98 1.60
CA PHE A 44 1.49 -6.86 1.90
C PHE A 44 1.74 -7.03 3.41
N ARG A 45 2.69 -7.88 3.80
CA ARG A 45 2.99 -8.18 5.21
C ARG A 45 4.42 -7.85 5.60
N ARG A 46 4.59 -7.25 6.78
CA ARG A 46 5.88 -7.11 7.47
C ARG A 46 5.69 -7.49 8.95
N GLY A 47 6.22 -8.66 9.34
CA GLY A 47 5.98 -9.18 10.70
C GLY A 47 4.47 -9.36 10.94
N THR A 48 3.95 -8.74 12.00
CA THR A 48 2.52 -8.72 12.35
C THR A 48 1.71 -7.63 11.66
N ASP A 49 2.36 -6.71 10.95
CA ASP A 49 1.70 -5.60 10.27
C ASP A 49 1.34 -6.01 8.83
N VAL A 50 0.11 -5.74 8.41
CA VAL A 50 -0.38 -6.04 7.06
C VAL A 50 -1.14 -4.85 6.48
N TRP A 51 -0.91 -4.58 5.20
CA TRP A 51 -1.60 -3.55 4.43
C TRP A 51 -2.25 -4.17 3.20
N TYR A 52 -3.49 -3.79 2.93
CA TYR A 52 -4.19 -4.15 1.70
C TYR A 52 -4.33 -2.92 0.82
N TYR A 53 -3.66 -2.94 -0.32
CA TYR A 53 -3.94 -2.02 -1.42
C TYR A 53 -5.10 -2.56 -2.25
N LEU A 54 -5.99 -1.68 -2.71
CA LEU A 54 -7.08 -2.00 -3.63
C LEU A 54 -7.58 -0.76 -4.38
N GLU A 55 -8.35 -1.03 -5.42
CA GLU A 55 -9.06 -0.04 -6.21
C GLU A 55 -10.57 -0.35 -6.21
N GLY A 56 -11.40 0.64 -5.87
CA GLY A 56 -12.86 0.52 -5.80
C GLY A 56 -13.57 1.22 -6.96
N GLU A 57 -14.59 0.58 -7.53
CA GLU A 57 -15.48 1.11 -8.56
C GLU A 57 -16.96 0.94 -8.15
N PRO A 58 -17.78 2.03 -8.11
CA PRO A 58 -17.45 3.41 -8.48
C PRO A 58 -16.46 4.11 -7.51
N ASP A 59 -16.49 3.69 -6.25
CA ASP A 59 -15.67 4.16 -5.13
C ASP A 59 -15.48 3.02 -4.10
N VAL A 60 -14.57 3.21 -3.14
CA VAL A 60 -14.20 2.17 -2.17
C VAL A 60 -15.34 1.90 -1.19
N GLU A 61 -16.03 2.93 -0.72
CA GLU A 61 -17.15 2.79 0.22
C GLU A 61 -18.27 1.93 -0.36
N ALA A 62 -18.71 2.23 -1.58
CA ALA A 62 -19.75 1.49 -2.29
C ALA A 62 -19.34 0.05 -2.56
N ALA A 63 -18.08 -0.18 -2.97
CA ALA A 63 -17.57 -1.52 -3.24
C ALA A 63 -17.53 -2.39 -1.96
N PHE A 64 -17.09 -1.82 -0.83
CA PHE A 64 -17.10 -2.50 0.47
C PHE A 64 -18.49 -2.73 1.02
N ALA A 65 -19.44 -1.81 0.81
CA ALA A 65 -20.84 -2.00 1.21
C ALA A 65 -21.47 -3.20 0.49
N VAL A 66 -21.09 -3.46 -0.76
CA VAL A 66 -21.52 -4.63 -1.53
C VAL A 66 -20.75 -5.89 -1.12
N HIS A 67 -19.43 -5.81 -0.92
CA HIS A 67 -18.58 -6.96 -0.58
C HIS A 67 -18.79 -7.49 0.84
N GLY A 68 -18.90 -6.58 1.81
CA GLY A 68 -19.02 -6.86 3.24
C GLY A 68 -19.99 -8.00 3.58
N PRO A 69 -21.27 -7.93 3.21
CA PRO A 69 -22.27 -8.93 3.59
C PRO A 69 -22.19 -10.24 2.80
N LYS A 70 -21.32 -10.38 1.79
CA LYS A 70 -21.30 -11.57 0.95
C LYS A 70 -20.83 -12.83 1.70
N PRO A 71 -21.38 -14.01 1.37
CA PRO A 71 -21.19 -15.21 2.19
C PRO A 71 -19.75 -15.75 2.20
N ALA A 72 -18.99 -15.68 1.10
CA ALA A 72 -17.59 -16.10 1.11
C ALA A 72 -16.74 -15.14 1.94
N ASN A 73 -16.96 -13.82 1.83
CA ASN A 73 -16.30 -12.82 2.68
C ASN A 73 -16.57 -13.04 4.18
N GLN A 74 -17.83 -13.28 4.56
CA GLN A 74 -18.17 -13.57 5.96
C GLN A 74 -17.50 -14.85 6.49
N ARG A 75 -17.45 -15.90 5.67
CA ARG A 75 -16.69 -17.13 5.99
C ARG A 75 -15.20 -16.88 6.08
N TRP A 76 -14.65 -16.02 5.22
CA TRP A 76 -13.24 -15.65 5.22
C TRP A 76 -12.87 -14.91 6.51
N ASN A 77 -13.68 -13.92 6.91
CA ASN A 77 -13.49 -13.19 8.17
C ASN A 77 -13.52 -14.15 9.37
N GLN A 78 -14.48 -15.08 9.40
CA GLN A 78 -14.53 -16.12 10.43
C GLN A 78 -13.31 -17.05 10.38
N TYR A 79 -12.80 -17.36 9.20
CA TYR A 79 -11.62 -18.19 9.00
C TYR A 79 -10.33 -17.52 9.48
N PHE A 80 -10.27 -16.19 9.63
CA PHE A 80 -9.08 -15.49 10.12
C PHE A 80 -9.17 -14.98 11.56
N ARG A 81 -10.27 -15.24 12.27
CA ARG A 81 -10.54 -14.69 13.61
C ARG A 81 -9.49 -15.02 14.69
N ASP A 82 -8.75 -16.11 14.55
CA ASP A 82 -7.69 -16.57 15.45
C ASP A 82 -6.29 -16.14 14.99
N VAL A 83 -6.20 -15.40 13.88
CA VAL A 83 -4.95 -14.93 13.26
C VAL A 83 -4.90 -13.40 13.23
N ILE A 84 -6.01 -12.73 12.89
CA ILE A 84 -6.11 -11.28 12.87
C ILE A 84 -6.47 -10.77 14.27
N ALA A 85 -5.57 -10.00 14.86
CA ALA A 85 -5.75 -9.38 16.18
C ALA A 85 -6.55 -8.08 16.10
N GLN A 86 -6.37 -7.30 15.03
CA GLN A 86 -7.05 -6.02 14.83
C GLN A 86 -7.20 -5.71 13.35
N ILE A 87 -8.38 -5.28 12.93
CA ILE A 87 -8.65 -4.79 11.57
C ILE A 87 -9.55 -3.55 11.58
N THR A 88 -10.26 -3.31 12.68
CA THR A 88 -11.10 -2.12 12.90
C THR A 88 -10.59 -1.26 14.04
N ASP A 89 -11.04 -0.02 14.07
CA ASP A 89 -10.97 0.84 15.25
C ASP A 89 -12.09 0.50 16.27
N ASP A 90 -12.20 1.32 17.31
CA ASP A 90 -13.19 1.16 18.39
C ASP A 90 -14.64 1.41 17.91
N SER A 91 -14.82 2.08 16.76
CA SER A 91 -16.12 2.33 16.14
C SER A 91 -16.57 1.17 15.24
N GLY A 92 -15.66 0.26 14.90
CA GLY A 92 -15.89 -0.85 13.98
C GLY A 92 -15.54 -0.53 12.52
N ASP A 93 -14.94 0.63 12.26
CA ASP A 93 -14.50 1.02 10.92
C ASP A 93 -13.13 0.44 10.62
N LEU A 94 -12.88 0.06 9.36
CA LEU A 94 -11.57 -0.43 8.92
C LEU A 94 -10.49 0.64 9.16
N LEU A 95 -9.28 0.18 9.46
CA LEU A 95 -8.14 1.05 9.72
C LEU A 95 -7.56 1.61 8.40
N TRP A 96 -8.24 2.61 7.85
CA TRP A 96 -7.88 3.26 6.59
C TRP A 96 -6.65 4.16 6.69
N TYR A 97 -5.97 4.32 5.56
CA TYR A 97 -4.96 5.34 5.31
C TYR A 97 -5.48 6.28 4.21
N ASP A 98 -5.27 7.58 4.40
CA ASP A 98 -5.67 8.61 3.45
C ASP A 98 -4.69 8.69 2.28
N GLU A 99 -5.18 8.76 1.03
CA GLU A 99 -4.34 9.02 -0.14
C GLU A 99 -3.77 10.44 -0.06
N VAL A 100 -2.44 10.57 -0.03
CA VAL A 100 -1.74 11.87 0.06
C VAL A 100 -0.95 12.21 -1.20
N PHE A 101 -0.75 11.24 -2.09
CA PHE A 101 0.03 11.42 -3.32
C PHE A 101 -0.32 10.33 -4.35
N HIS A 102 -0.36 10.68 -5.63
CA HIS A 102 -0.48 9.70 -6.71
C HIS A 102 0.32 10.10 -7.97
N ALA A 103 1.00 9.12 -8.56
CA ALA A 103 1.67 9.21 -9.85
C ALA A 103 1.37 7.95 -10.70
N GLY A 104 0.45 8.10 -11.66
CA GLY A 104 0.04 6.99 -12.53
C GLY A 104 1.07 6.63 -13.61
N GLY A 105 1.65 7.65 -14.28
CA GLY A 105 2.52 7.49 -15.45
C GLY A 105 1.82 6.86 -16.66
N ARG A 106 2.47 6.84 -17.84
CA ARG A 106 1.95 6.13 -19.02
C ARG A 106 2.18 4.63 -18.93
N ALA A 107 1.20 3.80 -19.25
CA ALA A 107 1.35 2.34 -19.27
C ALA A 107 2.65 1.88 -19.96
N LEU A 108 3.34 0.92 -19.35
CA LEU A 108 4.55 0.30 -19.87
C LEU A 108 4.29 -1.16 -20.23
N GLU A 109 5.01 -1.64 -21.22
CA GLU A 109 5.04 -3.07 -21.57
C GLU A 109 6.13 -3.79 -20.77
N GLY A 110 5.93 -5.09 -20.55
CA GLY A 110 6.89 -5.97 -19.89
C GLY A 110 6.49 -6.35 -18.47
N PRO A 111 7.32 -7.18 -17.80
CA PRO A 111 7.08 -7.57 -16.43
C PRO A 111 7.22 -6.37 -15.48
N PHE A 112 6.53 -6.44 -14.36
CA PHE A 112 6.66 -5.51 -13.24
C PHE A 112 6.54 -6.24 -11.91
N GLU A 113 6.97 -5.58 -10.85
CA GLU A 113 6.81 -5.98 -9.46
C GLU A 113 5.82 -5.05 -8.76
N ARG A 114 4.87 -5.59 -7.98
CA ARG A 114 4.12 -4.81 -7.00
C ARG A 114 4.89 -4.83 -5.69
N ALA A 115 5.12 -3.66 -5.12
CA ALA A 115 5.76 -3.58 -3.82
C ALA A 115 5.15 -2.48 -2.96
N LEU A 116 5.25 -2.69 -1.63
CA LEU A 116 4.88 -1.73 -0.63
C LEU A 116 6.07 -1.44 0.28
N PHE A 117 6.32 -0.15 0.54
CA PHE A 117 7.30 0.27 1.53
C PHE A 117 6.72 1.34 2.45
N GLY A 118 7.28 1.44 3.66
CA GLY A 118 6.80 2.31 4.72
C GLY A 118 7.83 3.33 5.16
N LEU A 119 7.34 4.44 5.69
CA LEU A 119 8.11 5.44 6.40
C LEU A 119 7.31 5.99 7.58
N VAL A 120 8.03 6.63 8.50
CA VAL A 120 7.46 7.36 9.63
C VAL A 120 7.86 8.81 9.51
N ILE A 121 6.90 9.70 9.71
CA ILE A 121 7.11 11.14 9.75
C ILE A 121 7.03 11.67 11.18
N ASP A 122 7.60 12.84 11.41
CA ASP A 122 7.31 13.62 12.60
C ASP A 122 5.83 14.05 12.58
N PRO A 123 5.00 13.64 13.57
CA PRO A 123 3.59 14.00 13.59
C PRO A 123 3.35 15.52 13.64
N GLU A 124 4.27 16.32 14.18
CA GLU A 124 4.15 17.80 14.19
C GLU A 124 4.39 18.41 12.80
N ARG A 125 5.01 17.66 11.89
CA ARG A 125 5.35 18.07 10.52
C ARG A 125 4.44 17.43 9.46
N ALA A 126 3.34 16.84 9.91
CA ALA A 126 2.25 16.29 9.12
C ALA A 126 1.82 17.18 7.93
N ALA A 127 1.52 18.44 8.22
CA ALA A 127 1.04 19.39 7.22
C ALA A 127 2.12 19.74 6.18
N ASP A 128 3.39 19.81 6.60
CA ASP A 128 4.51 20.06 5.70
C ASP A 128 4.70 18.88 4.74
N TYR A 129 4.56 17.66 5.24
CA TYR A 129 4.60 16.44 4.42
C TYR A 129 3.54 16.47 3.32
N GLU A 130 2.30 16.79 3.67
CA GLU A 130 1.17 16.86 2.72
C GLU A 130 1.33 18.02 1.72
N ALA A 131 1.83 19.17 2.16
CA ALA A 131 2.07 20.31 1.29
C ALA A 131 3.05 19.98 0.15
N ILE A 132 4.13 19.25 0.47
CA ILE A 132 5.11 18.80 -0.55
C ILE A 132 4.47 17.83 -1.55
N HIS A 133 3.52 17.00 -1.11
CA HIS A 133 2.84 16.02 -1.96
C HIS A 133 1.62 16.54 -2.72
N THR A 134 1.05 17.68 -2.31
CA THR A 134 -0.08 18.32 -3.00
C THR A 134 0.36 18.94 -4.34
N GLU A 135 1.55 19.56 -4.36
CA GLU A 135 2.14 20.17 -5.56
C GLU A 135 3.57 19.64 -5.78
N PRO A 136 3.72 18.35 -6.14
CA PRO A 136 5.03 17.76 -6.35
C PRO A 136 5.74 18.43 -7.52
N TRP A 137 7.07 18.59 -7.42
CA TRP A 137 7.83 19.31 -8.42
C TRP A 137 7.71 18.65 -9.81
N PRO A 138 7.54 19.42 -10.91
CA PRO A 138 7.37 18.83 -12.23
C PRO A 138 8.52 17.91 -12.68
N ASP A 139 9.75 18.25 -12.31
CA ASP A 139 10.93 17.42 -12.58
C ASP A 139 10.98 16.14 -11.73
N MET A 140 10.43 16.17 -10.52
CA MET A 140 10.24 14.97 -9.70
C MET A 140 9.23 14.02 -10.35
N MET A 141 8.08 14.54 -10.79
CA MET A 141 7.08 13.73 -11.49
C MET A 141 7.63 13.12 -12.78
N ALA A 142 8.41 13.88 -13.54
CA ALA A 142 9.10 13.37 -14.73
C ALA A 142 10.13 12.29 -14.40
N ALA A 143 10.89 12.44 -13.31
CA ALA A 143 11.86 11.44 -12.85
C ALA A 143 11.20 10.14 -12.41
N ILE A 144 10.09 10.21 -11.66
CA ILE A 144 9.26 9.05 -11.25
C ILE A 144 8.78 8.30 -12.50
N GLU A 145 8.20 9.01 -13.47
CA GLU A 145 7.71 8.39 -14.70
C GLU A 145 8.84 7.74 -15.51
N ALA A 146 9.95 8.44 -15.71
CA ALA A 146 11.10 7.98 -16.49
C ALA A 146 11.83 6.79 -15.86
N SER A 147 11.81 6.70 -14.52
CA SER A 147 12.48 5.61 -13.80
C SER A 147 11.71 4.29 -13.85
N GLY A 148 10.40 4.33 -14.11
CA GLY A 148 9.55 3.15 -14.28
C GLY A 148 8.54 2.91 -13.15
N PHE A 149 8.23 3.92 -12.33
CA PHE A 149 7.15 3.85 -11.35
C PHE A 149 5.80 3.97 -12.06
N ARG A 150 4.86 3.07 -11.76
CA ARG A 150 3.46 3.16 -12.19
C ARG A 150 2.55 2.90 -11.01
N ASN A 151 1.34 3.44 -11.10
CA ASN A 151 0.33 3.36 -10.05
C ASN A 151 0.91 3.71 -8.65
N TYR A 152 1.85 4.64 -8.61
CA TYR A 152 2.67 4.90 -7.44
C TYR A 152 1.94 5.87 -6.52
N THR A 153 1.50 5.37 -5.37
CA THR A 153 0.53 6.07 -4.53
C THR A 153 1.00 6.04 -3.08
N GLY A 154 1.01 7.21 -2.44
CA GLY A 154 1.34 7.38 -1.03
C GLY A 154 0.08 7.48 -0.18
N PHE A 155 0.04 6.75 0.92
CA PHE A 155 -1.08 6.70 1.86
C PHE A 155 -0.60 6.96 3.29
N ARG A 156 -1.38 7.70 4.08
CA ARG A 156 -0.99 8.13 5.43
C ARG A 156 -2.04 7.78 6.49
N ARG A 157 -1.58 7.34 7.66
CA ARG A 157 -2.39 7.21 8.89
C ARG A 157 -1.58 7.69 10.09
N GLY A 158 -1.90 8.89 10.58
CA GLY A 158 -1.14 9.52 11.67
C GLY A 158 0.32 9.78 11.26
N ALA A 159 1.29 9.26 12.01
CA ALA A 159 2.71 9.38 11.67
C ALA A 159 3.19 8.34 10.64
N HIS A 160 2.39 7.31 10.34
CA HIS A 160 2.77 6.23 9.44
C HIS A 160 2.37 6.56 8.01
N VAL A 161 3.29 6.35 7.08
CA VAL A 161 3.04 6.45 5.65
C VAL A 161 3.47 5.17 4.98
N VAL A 162 2.68 4.71 4.00
CA VAL A 162 3.05 3.60 3.12
C VAL A 162 2.90 4.03 1.67
N TYR A 163 3.77 3.52 0.82
CA TYR A 163 3.70 3.69 -0.62
C TYR A 163 3.47 2.34 -1.27
N TYR A 164 2.44 2.28 -2.11
CA TYR A 164 2.26 1.21 -3.08
C TYR A 164 2.82 1.65 -4.44
N GLY A 165 3.40 0.74 -5.20
CA GLY A 165 3.75 0.99 -6.58
C GLY A 165 3.90 -0.28 -7.42
N GLU A 166 3.78 -0.09 -8.73
CA GLU A 166 4.06 -1.06 -9.78
C GLU A 166 5.37 -0.65 -10.47
N PHE A 167 6.41 -1.46 -10.31
CA PHE A 167 7.78 -1.10 -10.67
C PHE A 167 8.24 -1.87 -11.90
N TYR A 168 8.62 -1.16 -12.96
CA TYR A 168 9.01 -1.74 -14.26
C TYR A 168 10.53 -1.67 -14.49
N PRO A 169 11.27 -2.82 -14.46
CA PRO A 169 10.77 -4.20 -14.31
C PRO A 169 10.63 -4.69 -12.86
N ASP A 170 11.31 -4.04 -11.91
CA ASP A 170 11.33 -4.42 -10.49
C ASP A 170 11.68 -3.20 -9.63
N MET A 171 11.36 -3.26 -8.33
CA MET A 171 11.55 -2.16 -7.39
C MET A 171 13.02 -1.76 -7.28
N ALA A 172 13.94 -2.72 -7.24
CA ALA A 172 15.36 -2.45 -7.06
C ALA A 172 15.95 -1.65 -8.24
N THR A 173 15.62 -2.05 -9.48
CA THR A 173 16.04 -1.38 -10.70
C THR A 173 15.46 0.03 -10.79
N VAL A 174 14.17 0.17 -10.48
CA VAL A 174 13.45 1.45 -10.57
C VAL A 174 13.96 2.45 -9.52
N PHE A 175 14.20 2.02 -8.28
CA PHE A 175 14.83 2.85 -7.25
C PHE A 175 16.29 3.18 -7.59
N GLY A 176 17.04 2.24 -8.20
CA GLY A 176 18.40 2.48 -8.69
C GLY A 176 18.46 3.66 -9.67
N ARG A 177 17.51 3.72 -10.62
CA ARG A 177 17.40 4.85 -11.58
C ARG A 177 17.05 6.16 -10.89
N MET A 178 16.20 6.16 -9.86
CA MET A 178 15.85 7.38 -9.12
C MET A 178 17.02 7.97 -8.36
N VAL A 179 17.90 7.14 -7.80
CA VAL A 179 19.11 7.60 -7.09
C VAL A 179 20.03 8.40 -8.01
N GLU A 180 20.02 8.12 -9.32
CA GLU A 180 20.82 8.85 -10.32
C GLU A 180 20.24 10.23 -10.69
N GLN A 181 18.98 10.51 -10.33
CA GLN A 181 18.31 11.77 -10.67
C GLN A 181 18.68 12.87 -9.68
N GLU A 182 19.14 14.02 -10.16
CA GLU A 182 19.47 15.17 -9.30
C GLU A 182 18.27 15.64 -8.45
N VAL A 183 17.06 15.57 -9.01
CA VAL A 183 15.83 15.94 -8.30
C VAL A 183 15.57 15.05 -7.08
N ASN A 184 16.00 13.77 -7.10
CA ASN A 184 15.83 12.87 -5.97
C ASN A 184 16.63 13.33 -4.75
N ALA A 185 17.85 13.82 -4.95
CA ALA A 185 18.65 14.38 -3.86
C ALA A 185 18.02 15.67 -3.29
N ARG A 186 17.50 16.56 -4.15
CA ARG A 186 16.79 17.78 -3.72
C ARG A 186 15.52 17.45 -2.94
N TRP A 187 14.76 16.47 -3.41
CA TRP A 187 13.53 16.00 -2.77
C TRP A 187 13.84 15.42 -1.39
N GLY A 188 14.86 14.56 -1.28
CA GLY A 188 15.32 14.05 0.02
C GLY A 188 15.63 15.17 1.02
N LYS A 189 16.30 16.24 0.58
CA LYS A 189 16.55 17.42 1.42
C LYS A 189 15.27 18.13 1.87
N ALA A 190 14.23 18.18 1.05
CA ALA A 190 12.95 18.78 1.43
C ALA A 190 12.25 18.01 2.56
N PHE A 191 12.56 16.72 2.74
CA PHE A 191 12.04 15.88 3.82
C PHE A 191 12.96 15.80 5.04
N GLU A 192 14.11 16.48 5.05
CA GLU A 192 14.98 16.53 6.24
C GLU A 192 14.22 17.15 7.42
N GLY A 193 14.18 16.42 8.54
CA GLY A 193 13.41 16.81 9.72
C GLY A 193 11.89 16.63 9.58
N ILE A 194 11.40 16.01 8.51
CA ILE A 194 10.01 15.56 8.35
C ILE A 194 9.97 14.03 8.43
N ILE A 195 10.73 13.33 7.59
CA ILE A 195 10.83 11.87 7.63
C ILE A 195 11.80 11.48 8.74
N THR A 196 11.32 10.72 9.73
CA THR A 196 12.10 10.29 10.90
C THR A 196 12.60 8.85 10.76
N THR A 197 11.93 8.04 9.96
CA THR A 197 12.34 6.64 9.71
C THR A 197 11.89 6.21 8.32
N ILE A 198 12.78 5.59 7.56
CA ILE A 198 12.48 4.97 6.25
C ILE A 198 13.28 3.67 6.05
N THR A 199 14.37 3.49 6.79
CA THR A 199 15.16 2.28 6.80
C THR A 199 15.04 1.53 8.13
N ASP A 200 15.27 0.22 8.09
CA ASP A 200 15.43 -0.61 9.27
C ASP A 200 16.79 -0.40 9.95
N ALA A 201 17.06 -1.19 11.00
CA ALA A 201 18.31 -1.12 11.76
C ALA A 201 19.56 -1.44 10.94
N ASP A 202 19.42 -2.14 9.81
CA ASP A 202 20.51 -2.48 8.89
C ASP A 202 20.65 -1.45 7.74
N GLY A 203 19.86 -0.37 7.77
CA GLY A 203 19.86 0.65 6.72
C GLY A 203 19.14 0.23 5.44
N LYS A 204 18.35 -0.85 5.47
CA LYS A 204 17.53 -1.27 4.31
C LYS A 204 16.17 -0.62 4.34
N LEU A 205 15.63 -0.28 3.17
CA LEU A 205 14.28 0.27 3.04
C LEU A 205 13.26 -0.62 3.76
N ILE A 206 12.34 -0.01 4.49
CA ILE A 206 11.28 -0.74 5.17
C ILE A 206 10.25 -1.20 4.14
N THR A 207 10.38 -2.42 3.63
CA THR A 207 9.41 -3.05 2.72
C THR A 207 8.47 -4.03 3.44
N ALA A 208 7.39 -4.40 2.75
CA ALA A 208 6.47 -5.48 3.11
C ALA A 208 6.31 -6.45 1.93
N ASP A 209 6.29 -7.75 2.22
CA ASP A 209 6.22 -8.81 1.20
C ASP A 209 4.78 -8.96 0.69
N GLU A 210 4.59 -9.07 -0.62
CA GLU A 210 3.29 -9.40 -1.22
C GLU A 210 2.94 -10.87 -0.90
N VAL A 211 1.84 -11.08 -0.18
CA VAL A 211 1.38 -12.42 0.25
C VAL A 211 0.09 -12.85 -0.46
N PHE A 212 -0.57 -11.92 -1.15
CA PHE A 212 -1.82 -12.13 -1.85
C PHE A 212 -2.00 -11.11 -2.97
N HIS A 213 -2.58 -11.56 -4.09
CA HIS A 213 -3.03 -10.69 -5.17
C HIS A 213 -4.33 -11.20 -5.81
N GLN A 214 -5.22 -10.28 -6.15
CA GLN A 214 -6.41 -10.49 -6.95
C GLN A 214 -6.66 -9.28 -7.86
N ASP A 215 -6.64 -9.52 -9.18
CA ASP A 215 -7.01 -8.53 -10.20
C ASP A 215 -8.46 -8.04 -10.07
#